data_AF-A0AAJ0WWX0-F1
#
_entry.id   AF-A0AAJ0WWX0-F1
#
_cell.length_a   1.000
_cell.length_b   1.000
_cell.length_c   1.000
_cell.angle_alpha   90.00
_cell.angle_beta   90.00
_cell.angle_gamma   90.00
#
_symmetry.space_group_name_H-M   'P 1'
#
loop_
_entity.id
_entity.type
_entity.pdbx_description
1 polymer ?
#
loop_
_entity_poly.entity_id
_entity_poly.type
_entity_poly.pdbx_seq_one_letter_code
_entity_poly.pdbx_strand_id
1 'polypeptide(L)'
;MTIQKGFYDLVALAMKERPKPPQTREELWEKLLSVIFMGGKRSEPDIQFIMKLLRSKNLVQFDQVLAIKGEDWRDKVEELLNERMPRIQDADSKAVLKEFQKEIFRISYSIKGSARFLNGITPESLAKDLDTKEKTWKFIEDLANNEDVSNIKYTKIILWLHSIGYGYDFCPPSWHMKKFINNEIGPYYQFYEDDKYFMKKGEEFAEEVKKRIKEATARDVSAAIYYYMSLKNLMPQRSAVKKKCTPFAIVQFLKKKKIGLRDLSAALADFESREDMIESFYEFLDKLR
;
A
#
# COMPACT_ATOMS: atom_id res chain seq x y z
N MET A 1 3.29 10.75 -25.17
CA MET A 1 2.72 10.38 -23.87
C MET A 1 1.97 11.58 -23.33
N THR A 2 0.65 11.52 -23.14
CA THR A 2 -0.15 12.69 -22.73
C THR A 2 -0.50 12.59 -21.25
N ILE A 3 0.08 13.46 -20.44
CA ILE A 3 -0.19 13.50 -18.98
C ILE A 3 -1.48 14.28 -18.74
N GLN A 4 -2.40 13.69 -17.97
CA GLN A 4 -3.67 14.32 -17.66
C GLN A 4 -3.51 15.61 -16.85
N LYS A 5 -4.38 16.58 -17.12
CA LYS A 5 -4.42 17.85 -16.40
C LYS A 5 -4.57 17.61 -14.90
N GLY A 6 -3.79 18.35 -14.11
CA GLY A 6 -3.77 18.28 -12.65
C GLY A 6 -2.94 17.13 -12.06
N PHE A 7 -2.35 16.26 -12.89
CA PHE A 7 -1.52 15.16 -12.37
C PHE A 7 -0.25 15.69 -11.69
N TYR A 8 0.40 16.69 -12.28
CA TYR A 8 1.54 17.38 -11.65
C TYR A 8 1.21 17.99 -10.29
N ASP A 9 0.02 18.58 -10.14
CA ASP A 9 -0.43 19.14 -8.87
C ASP A 9 -0.65 18.03 -7.83
N LEU A 10 -1.17 16.87 -8.25
CA LEU A 10 -1.35 15.71 -7.38
C LEU A 10 -0.01 15.12 -6.94
N VAL A 11 0.99 15.08 -7.83
CA VAL A 11 2.38 14.68 -7.48
C VAL A 11 2.97 15.66 -6.46
N ALA A 12 2.78 16.96 -6.66
CA ALA A 12 3.26 17.98 -5.71
C ALA A 12 2.60 17.85 -4.33
N LEU A 13 1.34 17.40 -4.25
CA LEU A 13 0.71 17.06 -2.97
C LEU A 13 1.35 15.83 -2.34
N ALA A 14 1.60 14.78 -3.12
CA ALA A 14 2.24 13.55 -2.62
C ALA A 14 3.65 13.79 -2.05
N MET A 15 4.41 14.71 -2.67
CA MET A 15 5.74 15.13 -2.21
C MET A 15 5.73 15.74 -0.80
N LYS A 16 4.67 16.48 -0.44
CA LYS A 16 4.54 17.10 0.89
C LYS A 16 4.32 16.08 1.99
N GLU A 17 3.97 14.85 1.63
CA GLU A 17 3.65 13.76 2.55
C GLU A 17 4.63 12.59 2.42
N ARG A 18 5.90 12.89 2.11
CA ARG A 18 6.96 11.89 2.21
C ARG A 18 7.09 11.41 3.65
N PRO A 19 7.07 10.09 3.90
CA PRO A 19 7.25 9.58 5.23
C PRO A 19 8.69 9.78 5.68
N LYS A 20 8.87 9.78 6.99
CA LYS A 20 10.18 9.88 7.61
C LYS A 20 10.79 8.49 7.75
N PRO A 21 12.13 8.39 7.70
CA PRO A 21 12.83 7.21 8.16
C PRO A 21 12.38 6.79 9.57
N PRO A 22 12.31 5.49 9.83
CA PRO A 22 11.89 4.97 11.12
C PRO A 22 12.99 5.22 12.15
N GLN A 23 12.59 5.43 13.40
CA GLN A 23 13.52 5.63 14.53
C GLN A 23 13.72 4.36 15.34
N THR A 24 12.84 3.37 15.19
CA THR A 24 12.87 2.13 15.96
C THR A 24 12.65 0.91 15.07
N ARG A 25 13.08 -0.26 15.56
CA ARG A 25 12.78 -1.54 14.90
C ARG A 25 11.28 -1.83 14.88
N GLU A 26 10.56 -1.42 15.91
CA GLU A 26 9.11 -1.62 15.95
C GLU A 26 8.43 -0.81 14.84
N GLU A 27 8.85 0.43 14.59
CA GLU A 27 8.32 1.20 13.45
C GLU A 27 8.59 0.53 12.10
N LEU A 28 9.79 -0.03 11.90
CA LEU A 28 10.11 -0.82 10.71
C LEU A 28 9.14 -2.00 10.54
N TRP A 29 8.93 -2.72 11.63
CA TRP A 29 8.11 -3.92 11.69
C TRP A 29 6.63 -3.62 11.47
N GLU A 30 6.08 -2.60 12.13
CA GLU A 30 4.67 -2.22 11.98
C GLU A 30 4.31 -1.83 10.54
N LYS A 31 5.24 -1.15 9.85
CA LYS A 31 5.08 -0.80 8.45
C LYS A 31 5.15 -2.04 7.55
N LEU A 32 6.03 -3.00 7.86
CA LEU A 32 6.11 -4.25 7.11
C LEU A 32 4.84 -5.11 7.31
N LEU A 33 4.34 -5.22 8.54
CA LEU A 33 3.11 -5.94 8.83
C LEU A 33 1.94 -5.42 7.99
N SER A 34 1.80 -4.10 7.88
CA SER A 34 0.75 -3.47 7.08
C SER A 34 0.77 -3.99 5.63
N VAL A 35 1.94 -4.13 5.01
CA VAL A 35 2.05 -4.69 3.64
C VAL A 35 1.94 -6.22 3.59
N ILE A 36 2.29 -6.94 4.65
CA ILE A 36 2.09 -8.40 4.73
C ILE A 36 0.61 -8.72 4.63
N PHE A 37 -0.22 -8.02 5.41
CA PHE A 37 -1.67 -8.21 5.43
C PHE A 37 -2.38 -7.68 4.18
N MET A 38 -1.72 -6.86 3.34
CA MET A 38 -2.23 -6.52 2.01
C MET A 38 -2.33 -7.78 1.14
N GLY A 39 -3.50 -8.03 0.55
CA GLY A 39 -3.71 -9.16 -0.36
C GLY A 39 -5.13 -9.71 -0.32
N GLY A 40 -5.47 -10.53 -1.31
CA GLY A 40 -6.81 -11.06 -1.47
C GLY A 40 -7.84 -9.95 -1.75
N LYS A 41 -9.07 -10.14 -1.26
CA LYS A 41 -10.17 -9.17 -1.36
C LYS A 41 -10.20 -8.18 -0.18
N ARG A 42 -9.14 -8.11 0.64
CA ARG A 42 -9.12 -7.23 1.82
C ARG A 42 -8.91 -5.78 1.43
N SER A 43 -9.78 -4.93 1.97
CA SER A 43 -9.61 -3.49 1.98
C SER A 43 -8.69 -3.06 3.13
N GLU A 44 -8.22 -1.82 3.11
CA GLU A 44 -7.39 -1.26 4.17
C GLU A 44 -8.06 -1.27 5.57
N PRO A 45 -9.37 -0.96 5.69
CA PRO A 45 -10.11 -1.16 6.95
C PRO A 45 -10.02 -2.60 7.50
N ASP A 46 -10.13 -3.61 6.63
CA ASP A 46 -10.04 -5.03 7.03
C ASP A 46 -8.68 -5.35 7.65
N ILE A 47 -7.61 -4.80 7.05
CA ILE A 47 -6.24 -4.97 7.53
C ILE A 47 -6.09 -4.34 8.92
N GLN A 48 -6.59 -3.12 9.11
CA GLN A 48 -6.52 -2.44 10.41
C GLN A 48 -7.31 -3.18 11.49
N PHE A 49 -8.49 -3.70 11.15
CA PHE A 49 -9.30 -4.53 12.04
C PHE A 49 -8.54 -5.79 12.49
N ILE A 50 -7.96 -6.55 11.55
CA ILE A 50 -7.16 -7.75 11.85
C ILE A 50 -5.93 -7.39 12.69
N MET A 51 -5.19 -6.35 12.32
CA MET A 51 -4.01 -5.88 13.05
C MET A 51 -4.35 -5.52 14.51
N LYS A 52 -5.45 -4.79 14.73
CA LYS A 52 -5.93 -4.44 16.06
C LYS A 52 -6.28 -5.69 16.89
N LEU A 53 -6.94 -6.66 16.27
CA LEU A 53 -7.28 -7.93 16.92
C LEU A 53 -6.02 -8.69 17.37
N LEU A 54 -5.04 -8.86 16.48
CA LEU A 54 -3.80 -9.58 16.78
C LEU A 54 -2.93 -8.86 17.82
N ARG A 55 -2.87 -7.52 17.76
CA ARG A 55 -2.17 -6.69 18.76
C ARG A 55 -2.74 -6.87 20.17
N SER A 56 -4.06 -7.09 20.30
CA SER A 56 -4.69 -7.30 21.62
C SER A 56 -4.18 -8.53 22.39
N LYS A 57 -3.47 -9.44 21.70
CA LYS A 57 -2.81 -10.63 22.27
C LYS A 57 -1.31 -10.64 22.00
N ASN A 58 -0.72 -9.51 21.63
CA ASN A 58 0.70 -9.37 21.27
C ASN A 58 1.18 -10.27 20.12
N LEU A 59 0.26 -10.82 19.30
CA LEU A 59 0.61 -11.79 18.24
C LEU A 59 1.32 -11.15 17.05
N VAL A 60 1.45 -9.83 17.01
CA VAL A 60 2.20 -9.13 15.97
C VAL A 60 3.30 -8.22 16.54
N GLN A 61 3.63 -8.32 17.83
CA GLN A 61 4.81 -7.65 18.37
C GLN A 61 6.07 -8.37 17.89
N PHE A 62 7.10 -7.64 17.47
CA PHE A 62 8.27 -8.21 16.82
C PHE A 62 8.92 -9.33 17.64
N ASP A 63 9.25 -9.04 18.90
CA ASP A 63 9.91 -9.99 19.80
C ASP A 63 9.04 -11.20 20.11
N GLN A 64 7.73 -11.00 20.24
CA GLN A 64 6.79 -12.09 20.48
C GLN A 64 6.69 -13.01 19.25
N VAL A 65 6.65 -12.44 18.05
CA VAL A 65 6.66 -13.20 16.79
C VAL A 65 7.95 -14.01 16.67
N LEU A 66 9.11 -13.45 17.02
CA LEU A 66 10.38 -14.19 17.03
C LEU A 66 10.39 -15.33 18.07
N ALA A 67 9.89 -15.07 19.28
CA ALA A 67 9.92 -16.03 20.39
C ALA A 67 9.00 -17.25 20.17
N ILE A 68 7.88 -17.08 19.46
CA ILE A 68 6.96 -18.18 19.16
C ILE A 68 7.64 -19.16 18.19
N LYS A 69 7.78 -20.44 18.54
CA LYS A 69 8.50 -21.41 17.70
C LYS A 69 7.61 -21.97 16.59
N GLY A 70 8.24 -22.44 15.51
CA GLY A 70 7.58 -23.22 14.45
C GLY A 70 6.25 -22.65 13.95
N GLU A 71 5.25 -23.52 13.89
CA GLU A 71 3.88 -23.22 13.47
C GLU A 71 3.00 -22.66 14.61
N ASP A 72 3.50 -22.59 15.86
CA ASP A 72 2.72 -22.20 17.05
C ASP A 72 2.09 -20.79 16.93
N TRP A 73 2.62 -19.93 16.05
CA TRP A 73 2.02 -18.62 15.77
C TRP A 73 0.65 -18.77 15.14
N ARG A 74 0.52 -19.68 14.17
CA ARG A 74 -0.74 -19.97 13.50
C ARG A 74 -1.75 -20.51 14.50
N ASP A 75 -1.35 -21.46 15.35
CA ASP A 75 -2.25 -22.09 16.32
C ASP A 75 -2.79 -21.05 17.32
N LYS A 76 -1.93 -20.14 17.79
CA LYS A 76 -2.35 -19.03 18.66
C LYS A 76 -3.30 -18.06 17.98
N VAL A 77 -3.13 -17.81 16.68
CA VAL A 77 -4.06 -16.99 15.90
C VAL A 77 -5.39 -17.72 15.71
N GLU A 78 -5.36 -19.01 15.37
CA GLU A 78 -6.57 -19.84 15.23
C GLU A 78 -7.36 -19.90 16.54
N GLU A 79 -6.69 -20.07 17.68
CA GLU A 79 -7.29 -20.02 19.01
C GLU A 79 -7.97 -18.66 19.27
N LEU A 80 -7.27 -17.55 18.99
CA LEU A 80 -7.83 -16.21 19.11
C LEU A 80 -9.07 -16.02 18.23
N LEU A 81 -9.02 -16.47 16.97
CA LEU A 81 -10.17 -16.36 16.06
C LEU A 81 -11.35 -17.21 16.54
N ASN A 82 -11.10 -18.43 17.00
CA ASN A 82 -12.13 -19.32 17.54
C ASN A 82 -12.77 -18.75 18.82
N GLU A 83 -11.99 -18.06 19.66
CA GLU A 83 -12.49 -17.34 20.85
C GLU A 83 -13.37 -16.13 20.46
N ARG A 84 -12.96 -15.38 19.44
CA ARG A 84 -13.52 -14.06 19.13
C ARG A 84 -14.67 -14.09 18.14
N MET A 85 -14.60 -14.93 17.12
CA MET A 85 -15.58 -15.01 16.05
C MET A 85 -17.03 -15.28 16.54
N PRO A 86 -17.28 -16.12 17.57
CA PRO A 86 -18.62 -16.29 18.13
C PRO A 86 -19.19 -15.03 18.81
N ARG A 87 -18.31 -14.13 19.30
CA ARG A 87 -18.69 -12.93 20.06
C ARG A 87 -18.96 -11.70 19.19
N ILE A 88 -18.55 -11.74 17.92
CA ILE A 88 -18.81 -10.65 16.97
C ILE A 88 -20.29 -10.72 16.56
N GLN A 89 -21.01 -9.61 16.59
CA GLN A 89 -22.39 -9.56 16.11
C GLN A 89 -22.44 -9.16 14.63
N ASP A 90 -21.59 -8.22 14.24
CA ASP A 90 -21.45 -7.70 12.89
C ASP A 90 -21.09 -8.79 11.86
N ALA A 91 -21.88 -8.89 10.80
CA ALA A 91 -21.72 -9.92 9.77
C ALA A 91 -20.48 -9.68 8.90
N ASP A 92 -20.15 -8.42 8.64
CA ASP A 92 -19.02 -8.04 7.79
C ASP A 92 -17.70 -8.37 8.48
N SER A 93 -17.54 -7.97 9.74
CA SER A 93 -16.39 -8.33 10.58
C SER A 93 -16.21 -9.85 10.68
N LYS A 94 -17.31 -10.62 10.81
CA LYS A 94 -17.25 -12.09 10.77
C LYS A 94 -16.75 -12.62 9.43
N ALA A 95 -17.23 -12.06 8.31
CA ALA A 95 -16.78 -12.45 6.98
C ALA A 95 -15.28 -12.16 6.79
N VAL A 96 -14.81 -11.01 7.24
CA VAL A 96 -13.39 -10.62 7.22
C VAL A 96 -12.53 -11.63 7.99
N LEU A 97 -12.94 -12.01 9.21
CA LEU A 97 -12.19 -13.00 10.00
C LEU A 97 -12.21 -14.40 9.37
N LYS A 98 -13.32 -14.83 8.76
CA LYS A 98 -13.39 -16.12 8.04
C LYS A 98 -12.46 -16.15 6.83
N GLU A 99 -12.40 -15.07 6.05
CA GLU A 99 -11.46 -14.96 4.93
C GLU A 99 -10.01 -14.83 5.43
N PHE A 100 -9.78 -14.17 6.55
CA PHE A 100 -8.47 -14.17 7.21
C PHE A 100 -8.06 -15.57 7.66
N GLN A 101 -8.96 -16.33 8.28
CA GLN A 101 -8.70 -17.69 8.77
C GLN A 101 -8.21 -18.63 7.67
N LYS A 102 -8.80 -18.55 6.47
CA LYS A 102 -8.38 -19.33 5.29
C LYS A 102 -6.95 -19.05 4.83
N GLU A 103 -6.39 -17.88 5.16
CA GLU A 103 -5.07 -17.46 4.73
C GLU A 103 -4.01 -17.50 5.85
N ILE A 104 -4.37 -17.85 7.10
CA ILE A 104 -3.46 -17.83 8.25
C ILE A 104 -2.17 -18.58 7.95
N PHE A 105 -2.26 -19.75 7.32
CA PHE A 105 -1.09 -20.54 6.98
C PHE A 105 -0.08 -19.72 6.17
N ARG A 106 -0.51 -19.17 5.03
CA ARG A 106 0.35 -18.34 4.16
C ARG A 106 0.87 -17.10 4.90
N ILE A 107 0.02 -16.44 5.67
CA ILE A 107 0.38 -15.22 6.41
C ILE A 107 1.39 -15.53 7.52
N SER A 108 1.28 -16.68 8.18
CA SER A 108 2.22 -17.15 9.19
C SER A 108 3.62 -17.27 8.60
N TYR A 109 3.78 -17.91 7.43
CA TYR A 109 5.08 -17.97 6.75
C TYR A 109 5.64 -16.58 6.43
N SER A 110 4.81 -15.67 5.89
CA SER A 110 5.23 -14.28 5.63
C SER A 110 5.70 -13.58 6.90
N ILE A 111 4.91 -13.63 7.98
CA ILE A 111 5.23 -12.95 9.25
C ILE A 111 6.50 -13.55 9.87
N LYS A 112 6.56 -14.87 9.99
CA LYS A 112 7.70 -15.57 10.60
C LYS A 112 8.98 -15.40 9.79
N GLY A 113 8.89 -15.53 8.46
CA GLY A 113 10.00 -15.30 7.55
C GLY A 113 10.51 -13.87 7.62
N SER A 114 9.60 -12.89 7.54
CA SER A 114 9.97 -11.48 7.64
C SER A 114 10.57 -11.11 8.98
N ALA A 115 10.04 -11.64 10.09
CA ALA A 115 10.62 -11.40 11.41
C ALA A 115 12.05 -11.96 11.50
N ARG A 116 12.29 -13.16 10.96
CA ARG A 116 13.65 -13.75 10.87
C ARG A 116 14.57 -12.91 9.99
N PHE A 117 14.09 -12.47 8.83
CA PHE A 117 14.87 -11.63 7.90
C PHE A 117 15.27 -10.30 8.53
N LEU A 118 14.34 -9.66 9.25
CA LEU A 118 14.60 -8.39 9.95
C LEU A 118 15.36 -8.56 11.27
N ASN A 119 15.60 -9.79 11.73
CA ASN A 119 16.32 -10.02 12.96
C ASN A 119 17.78 -9.56 12.81
N GLY A 120 18.20 -8.62 13.65
CA GLY A 120 19.51 -7.98 13.55
C GLY A 120 19.57 -6.76 12.64
N ILE A 121 18.50 -6.47 11.88
CA ILE A 121 18.40 -5.21 11.13
C ILE A 121 17.95 -4.08 12.08
N THR A 122 18.68 -2.97 12.06
CA THR A 122 18.32 -1.74 12.77
C THR A 122 18.01 -0.64 11.74
N PRO A 123 17.31 0.44 12.13
CA PRO A 123 17.13 1.59 11.24
C PRO A 123 18.45 2.13 10.67
N GLU A 124 19.52 2.14 11.46
CA GLU A 124 20.84 2.63 11.05
C GLU A 124 21.53 1.68 10.07
N SER A 125 21.45 0.35 10.29
CA SER A 125 22.02 -0.61 9.34
C SER A 125 21.26 -0.57 8.02
N LEU A 126 19.92 -0.53 8.09
CA LEU A 126 19.07 -0.44 6.92
C LEU A 126 19.36 0.84 6.11
N ALA A 127 19.55 1.98 6.76
CA ALA A 127 19.90 3.22 6.08
C ALA A 127 21.19 3.10 5.25
N LYS A 128 22.18 2.33 5.73
CA LYS A 128 23.44 2.07 5.01
C LYS A 128 23.28 1.08 3.86
N ASP A 129 22.35 0.13 4.01
CA ASP A 129 22.02 -0.86 2.98
C ASP A 129 21.11 -0.27 1.87
N LEU A 130 20.55 0.92 2.09
CA LEU A 130 19.65 1.63 1.17
C LEU A 130 20.19 3.00 0.72
N ASP A 131 21.49 3.28 0.93
CA ASP A 131 22.09 4.59 0.65
C ASP A 131 22.27 4.89 -0.86
N THR A 132 22.31 3.86 -1.72
CA THR A 132 22.33 4.00 -3.18
C THR A 132 21.20 3.23 -3.85
N LYS A 133 20.89 3.59 -5.10
CA LYS A 133 19.88 2.90 -5.91
C LYS A 133 20.25 1.43 -6.11
N GLU A 134 21.52 1.12 -6.36
CA GLU A 134 22.01 -0.24 -6.60
C GLU A 134 21.90 -1.12 -5.36
N LYS A 135 22.27 -0.60 -4.19
CA LYS A 135 22.13 -1.34 -2.92
C LYS A 135 20.68 -1.51 -2.52
N THR A 136 19.85 -0.48 -2.73
CA THR A 136 18.40 -0.58 -2.55
C THR A 136 17.79 -1.65 -3.46
N TRP A 137 18.20 -1.69 -4.73
CA TRP A 137 17.76 -2.73 -5.67
C TRP A 137 18.19 -4.12 -5.21
N LYS A 138 19.45 -4.29 -4.79
CA LYS A 138 19.96 -5.55 -4.25
C LYS A 138 19.14 -6.00 -3.03
N PHE A 139 18.87 -5.09 -2.10
CA PHE A 139 18.04 -5.39 -0.93
C PHE A 139 16.61 -5.83 -1.33
N ILE A 140 16.01 -5.17 -2.34
CA ILE A 140 14.71 -5.57 -2.88
C ILE A 140 14.77 -6.98 -3.48
N GLU A 141 15.80 -7.30 -4.28
CA GLU A 141 15.95 -8.63 -4.88
C GLU A 141 16.24 -9.71 -3.83
N ASP A 142 17.09 -9.43 -2.85
CA ASP A 142 17.41 -10.36 -1.77
C ASP A 142 16.15 -10.70 -0.97
N LEU A 143 15.32 -9.72 -0.62
CA LEU A 143 14.06 -9.96 0.09
C LEU A 143 12.99 -10.61 -0.80
N ALA A 144 12.87 -10.23 -2.08
CA ALA A 144 11.89 -10.80 -3.01
C ALA A 144 12.16 -12.28 -3.30
N ASN A 145 13.43 -12.68 -3.31
CA ASN A 145 13.88 -14.03 -3.63
C ASN A 145 14.20 -14.86 -2.37
N ASN A 146 14.02 -14.31 -1.17
CA ASN A 146 14.24 -15.04 0.07
C ASN A 146 13.21 -16.16 0.23
N GLU A 147 13.69 -17.40 0.36
CA GLU A 147 12.84 -18.60 0.48
C GLU A 147 12.03 -18.63 1.79
N ASP A 148 12.55 -18.02 2.87
CA ASP A 148 11.84 -17.92 4.14
C ASP A 148 10.69 -16.90 4.08
N VAL A 149 10.76 -15.91 3.19
CA VAL A 149 9.78 -14.82 3.10
C VAL A 149 8.77 -15.07 1.98
N SER A 150 7.70 -15.79 2.31
CA SER A 150 6.62 -16.04 1.36
C SER A 150 5.73 -14.80 1.14
N ASN A 151 5.12 -14.69 -0.05
CA ASN A 151 4.06 -13.70 -0.38
C ASN A 151 4.42 -12.20 -0.17
N ILE A 152 5.71 -11.88 -0.11
CA ILE A 152 6.24 -10.51 -0.13
C ILE A 152 7.20 -10.40 -1.32
N LYS A 153 6.71 -9.82 -2.41
CA LYS A 153 7.44 -9.62 -3.66
C LYS A 153 7.59 -8.12 -3.95
N TYR A 154 8.15 -7.78 -5.11
CA TYR A 154 8.51 -6.42 -5.52
C TYR A 154 7.49 -5.33 -5.10
N THR A 155 6.21 -5.51 -5.41
CA THR A 155 5.15 -4.55 -5.02
C THR A 155 5.13 -4.26 -3.52
N LYS A 156 5.09 -5.29 -2.67
CA LYS A 156 4.98 -5.12 -1.22
C LYS A 156 6.27 -4.58 -0.61
N ILE A 157 7.42 -5.02 -1.11
CA ILE A 157 8.72 -4.55 -0.64
C ILE A 157 8.87 -3.06 -0.92
N ILE A 158 8.60 -2.63 -2.15
CA ILE A 158 8.71 -1.22 -2.53
C ILE A 158 7.69 -0.37 -1.78
N LEU A 159 6.45 -0.84 -1.60
CA LEU A 159 5.46 -0.14 -0.77
C LEU A 159 5.91 -0.02 0.69
N TRP A 160 6.52 -1.07 1.24
CA TRP A 160 7.09 -1.02 2.58
C TRP A 160 8.22 0.01 2.66
N LEU A 161 9.22 -0.06 1.79
CA LEU A 161 10.33 0.91 1.72
C LEU A 161 9.80 2.34 1.59
N HIS A 162 8.83 2.56 0.70
CA HIS A 162 8.18 3.86 0.56
C HIS A 162 7.53 4.32 1.86
N SER A 163 6.91 3.44 2.63
CA SER A 163 6.23 3.78 3.89
C SER A 163 7.17 4.12 5.04
N ILE A 164 8.44 3.70 4.95
CA ILE A 164 9.52 4.00 5.90
C ILE A 164 10.54 5.01 5.34
N GLY A 165 10.18 5.74 4.29
CA GLY A 165 10.98 6.85 3.79
C GLY A 165 12.21 6.47 2.93
N TYR A 166 12.23 5.26 2.38
CA TYR A 166 13.30 4.75 1.51
C TYR A 166 12.76 4.32 0.14
N GLY A 167 13.67 3.95 -0.77
CA GLY A 167 13.31 3.35 -2.06
C GLY A 167 12.63 4.28 -3.05
N TYR A 168 12.83 5.61 -2.91
CA TYR A 168 12.10 6.61 -3.69
C TYR A 168 12.30 6.55 -5.21
N ASP A 169 13.36 5.88 -5.67
CA ASP A 169 13.67 5.71 -7.08
C ASP A 169 12.93 4.55 -7.75
N PHE A 170 12.15 3.77 -6.99
CA PHE A 170 11.44 2.59 -7.50
C PHE A 170 9.93 2.82 -7.55
N CYS A 171 9.29 2.25 -8.57
CA CYS A 171 7.84 2.25 -8.70
C CYS A 171 7.30 0.86 -8.35
N PRO A 172 6.41 0.68 -7.36
CA PRO A 172 5.79 -0.61 -7.10
C PRO A 172 4.93 -1.03 -8.31
N PRO A 173 5.08 -2.24 -8.85
CA PRO A 173 4.26 -2.76 -9.95
C PRO A 173 2.86 -3.17 -9.45
N SER A 174 2.23 -2.31 -8.67
CA SER A 174 0.88 -2.51 -8.15
C SER A 174 -0.14 -2.54 -9.27
N TRP A 175 -1.30 -3.14 -8.99
CA TRP A 175 -2.42 -3.13 -9.93
C TRP A 175 -2.85 -1.71 -10.34
N HIS A 176 -2.76 -0.72 -9.44
CA HIS A 176 -3.03 0.68 -9.75
C HIS A 176 -2.03 1.23 -10.77
N MET A 177 -0.74 0.97 -10.56
CA MET A 177 0.34 1.34 -11.50
C MET A 177 0.14 0.70 -12.87
N LYS A 178 -0.07 -0.62 -12.91
CA LYS A 178 -0.29 -1.40 -14.14
C LYS A 178 -1.48 -0.85 -14.94
N LYS A 179 -2.61 -0.62 -14.26
CA LYS A 179 -3.81 -0.04 -14.89
C LYS A 179 -3.58 1.37 -15.40
N PHE A 180 -2.89 2.21 -14.63
CA PHE A 180 -2.62 3.58 -15.03
C PHE A 180 -1.75 3.63 -16.29
N ILE A 181 -0.66 2.86 -16.32
CA ILE A 181 0.22 2.75 -17.49
C ILE A 181 -0.55 2.27 -18.72
N ASN A 182 -1.36 1.21 -18.59
CA ASN A 182 -2.07 0.62 -19.71
C ASN A 182 -3.30 1.39 -20.20
N ASN A 183 -4.03 2.07 -19.31
CA ASN A 183 -5.31 2.68 -19.64
C ASN A 183 -5.25 4.20 -19.78
N GLU A 184 -4.26 4.85 -19.18
CA GLU A 184 -4.19 6.31 -19.11
C GLU A 184 -3.00 6.89 -19.89
N ILE A 185 -1.95 6.09 -20.17
CA ILE A 185 -0.66 6.60 -20.66
C ILE A 185 -0.18 5.98 -21.98
N GLY A 186 -0.04 4.65 -22.02
CA GLY A 186 0.71 3.94 -23.07
C GLY A 186 -0.18 3.02 -23.92
N PRO A 187 0.39 2.42 -24.99
CA PRO A 187 -0.31 1.36 -25.71
C PRO A 187 -0.57 0.19 -24.76
N TYR A 188 -1.76 -0.40 -24.86
CA TYR A 188 -2.20 -1.51 -24.01
C TYR A 188 -1.19 -2.67 -24.02
N TYR A 189 -0.64 -3.02 -22.86
CA TYR A 189 0.26 -4.16 -22.70
C TYR A 189 -0.50 -5.39 -22.17
N GLN A 190 -0.37 -6.52 -22.89
CA GLN A 190 -1.11 -7.75 -22.59
C GLN A 190 -0.55 -8.51 -21.38
N PHE A 191 0.76 -8.45 -21.11
CA PHE A 191 1.40 -9.25 -20.06
C PHE A 191 1.41 -8.50 -18.72
N TYR A 192 0.26 -8.49 -18.03
CA TYR A 192 0.09 -7.84 -16.72
C TYR A 192 0.96 -8.45 -15.60
N GLU A 193 1.58 -9.60 -15.82
CA GLU A 193 2.36 -10.34 -14.82
C GLU A 193 3.86 -9.97 -14.80
N ASP A 194 4.35 -9.23 -15.80
CA ASP A 194 5.76 -8.79 -15.81
C ASP A 194 5.99 -7.58 -14.88
N ASP A 195 6.18 -7.88 -13.60
CA ASP A 195 6.43 -6.88 -12.56
C ASP A 195 7.63 -5.98 -12.90
N LYS A 196 8.75 -6.55 -13.38
CA LYS A 196 9.96 -5.79 -13.71
C LYS A 196 9.70 -4.81 -14.87
N TYR A 197 8.91 -5.20 -15.87
CA TYR A 197 8.48 -4.29 -16.94
C TYR A 197 7.70 -3.10 -16.39
N PHE A 198 6.67 -3.33 -15.57
CA PHE A 198 5.84 -2.24 -15.04
C PHE A 198 6.57 -1.35 -14.04
N MET A 199 7.54 -1.89 -13.29
CA MET A 199 8.47 -1.09 -12.49
C MET A 199 9.21 -0.10 -13.38
N LYS A 200 9.89 -0.61 -14.41
CA LYS A 200 10.66 0.21 -15.37
C LYS A 200 9.78 1.26 -16.06
N LYS A 201 8.57 0.89 -16.48
CA LYS A 201 7.62 1.84 -17.09
C LYS A 201 7.14 2.91 -16.12
N GLY A 202 6.93 2.56 -14.85
CA GLY A 202 6.65 3.54 -13.80
C GLY A 202 7.81 4.51 -13.58
N GLU A 203 9.05 4.00 -13.58
CA GLU A 203 10.28 4.82 -13.47
C GLU A 203 10.47 5.75 -14.67
N GLU A 204 10.32 5.24 -15.91
CA GLU A 204 10.35 6.06 -17.12
C GLU A 204 9.30 7.18 -17.06
N PHE A 205 8.10 6.86 -16.59
CA PHE A 205 7.06 7.86 -16.41
C PHE A 205 7.41 8.90 -15.33
N ALA A 206 8.03 8.46 -14.23
CA ALA A 206 8.48 9.37 -13.19
C ALA A 206 9.56 10.33 -13.67
N GLU A 207 10.49 9.87 -14.51
CA GLU A 207 11.50 10.72 -15.15
C GLU A 207 10.86 11.77 -16.07
N GLU A 208 9.81 11.42 -16.83
CA GLU A 208 9.03 12.42 -17.60
C GLU A 208 8.38 13.47 -16.69
N VAL A 209 7.83 13.06 -15.53
CA VAL A 209 7.26 14.00 -14.57
C VAL A 209 8.34 14.91 -13.98
N LYS A 210 9.52 14.37 -13.70
CA LYS A 210 10.67 15.06 -13.11
C LYS A 210 11.20 16.19 -14.00
N LYS A 211 11.04 16.09 -15.33
CA LYS A 211 11.36 17.19 -16.27
C LYS A 211 10.58 18.48 -15.94
N ARG A 212 9.40 18.37 -15.33
CA ARG A 212 8.58 19.51 -14.89
C ARG A 212 8.69 19.79 -13.38
N ILE A 213 8.77 18.74 -12.56
CA ILE A 213 8.90 18.86 -11.10
C ILE A 213 10.24 18.22 -10.71
N LYS A 214 11.33 19.00 -10.73
CA LYS A 214 12.70 18.47 -10.61
C LYS A 214 12.97 17.60 -9.38
N GLU A 215 12.29 17.89 -8.27
CA GLU A 215 12.44 17.17 -7.00
C GLU A 215 11.52 15.94 -6.89
N ALA A 216 10.64 15.69 -7.86
CA ALA A 216 9.74 14.54 -7.84
C ALA A 216 10.53 13.23 -7.96
N THR A 217 10.08 12.23 -7.21
CA THR A 217 10.64 10.87 -7.19
C THR A 217 9.63 9.87 -7.75
N ALA A 218 10.08 8.65 -8.05
CA ALA A 218 9.20 7.55 -8.48
C ALA A 218 8.13 7.24 -7.42
N ARG A 219 8.47 7.36 -6.13
CA ARG A 219 7.52 7.25 -5.02
C ARG A 219 6.38 8.27 -5.11
N ASP A 220 6.69 9.54 -5.37
CA ASP A 220 5.67 10.60 -5.38
C ASP A 220 4.69 10.40 -6.55
N VAL A 221 5.22 9.98 -7.70
CA VAL A 221 4.44 9.62 -8.87
C VAL A 221 3.58 8.39 -8.60
N SER A 222 4.14 7.35 -7.98
CA SER A 222 3.39 6.15 -7.59
C SER A 222 2.27 6.47 -6.60
N ALA A 223 2.51 7.32 -5.60
CA ALA A 223 1.51 7.76 -4.64
C ALA A 223 0.37 8.55 -5.32
N ALA A 224 0.71 9.47 -6.23
CA ALA A 224 -0.30 10.19 -7.02
C ALA A 224 -1.15 9.25 -7.88
N ILE A 225 -0.52 8.25 -8.50
CA ILE A 225 -1.23 7.20 -9.26
C ILE A 225 -2.16 6.39 -8.36
N TYR A 226 -1.70 6.01 -7.17
CA TYR A 226 -2.54 5.29 -6.20
C TYR A 226 -3.80 6.10 -5.88
N TYR A 227 -3.68 7.34 -5.40
CA TYR A 227 -4.85 8.15 -5.05
C TYR A 227 -5.80 8.39 -6.23
N TYR A 228 -5.25 8.67 -7.41
CA TYR A 228 -6.05 8.84 -8.61
C TYR A 228 -6.83 7.58 -8.96
N MET A 229 -6.14 6.45 -9.04
CA MET A 229 -6.75 5.19 -9.47
C MET A 229 -7.67 4.62 -8.41
N SER A 230 -7.37 4.77 -7.11
CA SER A 230 -8.26 4.33 -6.03
C SER A 230 -9.61 5.06 -6.10
N LEU A 231 -9.60 6.39 -6.16
CA LEU A 231 -10.84 7.17 -6.29
C LEU A 231 -11.58 6.86 -7.59
N LYS A 232 -10.88 6.75 -8.73
CA LYS A 232 -11.49 6.42 -10.02
C LYS A 232 -12.12 5.02 -10.05
N ASN A 233 -11.54 4.05 -9.35
CA ASN A 233 -12.05 2.69 -9.30
C ASN A 233 -13.26 2.54 -8.38
N LEU A 234 -13.40 3.40 -7.38
CA LEU A 234 -14.58 3.46 -6.50
C LEU A 234 -15.81 4.06 -7.20
N MET A 235 -15.63 4.75 -8.33
CA MET A 235 -16.74 5.29 -9.12
C MET A 235 -17.47 4.19 -9.92
N PRO A 236 -18.81 4.27 -10.04
CA PRO A 236 -19.61 3.30 -10.78
C PRO A 236 -19.11 3.09 -12.21
N GLN A 237 -19.00 1.82 -12.63
CA GLN A 237 -18.53 1.47 -13.96
C GLN A 237 -19.43 2.05 -15.04
N ARG A 238 -18.83 2.51 -16.16
CA ARG A 238 -19.52 3.13 -17.31
C ARG A 238 -20.32 4.41 -17.01
N SER A 239 -20.29 4.94 -15.78
CA SER A 239 -20.95 6.20 -15.45
C SER A 239 -20.27 7.40 -16.12
N ALA A 240 -21.07 8.42 -16.46
CA ALA A 240 -20.53 9.70 -16.94
C ALA A 240 -19.65 10.39 -15.87
N VAL A 241 -20.01 10.23 -14.59
CA VAL A 241 -19.26 10.76 -13.44
C VAL A 241 -17.83 10.20 -13.39
N LYS A 242 -17.65 8.90 -13.67
CA LYS A 242 -16.32 8.29 -13.74
C LYS A 242 -15.40 8.93 -14.79
N LYS A 243 -15.96 9.44 -15.90
CA LYS A 243 -15.19 10.18 -16.92
C LYS A 243 -14.74 11.55 -16.42
N LYS A 244 -15.47 12.15 -15.48
CA LYS A 244 -15.10 13.42 -14.82
C LYS A 244 -14.03 13.24 -13.74
N CYS A 245 -13.86 12.02 -13.23
CA CYS A 245 -12.81 11.70 -12.25
C CYS A 245 -11.42 11.79 -12.91
N THR A 246 -10.78 12.94 -12.75
CA THR A 246 -9.44 13.27 -13.25
C THR A 246 -8.53 13.70 -12.09
N PRO A 247 -7.20 13.70 -12.24
CA PRO A 247 -6.30 14.22 -11.21
C PRO A 247 -6.61 15.67 -10.82
N PHE A 248 -6.98 16.51 -11.79
CA PHE A 248 -7.45 17.88 -11.52
C PHE A 248 -8.67 17.90 -10.60
N ALA A 249 -9.69 17.08 -10.87
CA ALA A 249 -10.89 17.02 -10.04
C ALA A 249 -10.57 16.61 -8.60
N ILE A 250 -9.66 15.65 -8.41
CA ILE A 250 -9.20 15.23 -7.08
C ILE A 250 -8.54 16.40 -6.35
N VAL A 251 -7.62 17.10 -7.00
CA VAL A 251 -6.95 18.26 -6.39
C VAL A 251 -7.95 19.36 -6.00
N GLN A 252 -8.95 19.64 -6.85
CA GLN A 252 -10.00 20.61 -6.54
C GLN A 252 -10.89 20.16 -5.37
N PHE A 253 -11.22 18.88 -5.31
CA PHE A 253 -11.99 18.31 -4.21
C PHE A 253 -11.26 18.45 -2.88
N LEU A 254 -9.99 18.06 -2.82
CA LEU A 254 -9.14 18.19 -1.63
C LEU A 254 -9.05 19.65 -1.16
N LYS A 255 -8.84 20.58 -2.10
CA LYS A 255 -8.85 22.03 -1.82
C LYS A 255 -10.19 22.51 -1.26
N LYS A 256 -11.31 22.09 -1.86
CA LYS A 256 -12.67 22.45 -1.41
C LYS A 256 -12.96 21.93 -0.01
N LYS A 257 -12.54 20.70 0.29
CA LYS A 257 -12.68 20.06 1.60
C LYS A 257 -11.66 20.55 2.64
N LYS A 258 -10.62 21.28 2.22
CA LYS A 258 -9.51 21.74 3.06
C LYS A 258 -8.79 20.57 3.75
N ILE A 259 -8.60 19.47 3.03
CA ILE A 259 -7.92 18.27 3.50
C ILE A 259 -6.69 17.93 2.65
N GLY A 260 -5.71 17.24 3.25
CA GLY A 260 -4.53 16.68 2.58
C GLY A 260 -4.75 15.27 2.04
N LEU A 261 -3.71 14.69 1.45
CA LEU A 261 -3.73 13.28 1.02
C LEU A 261 -3.68 12.34 2.23
N ARG A 262 -3.08 12.77 3.35
CA ARG A 262 -3.06 12.01 4.60
C ARG A 262 -4.46 11.84 5.19
N ASP A 263 -5.24 12.91 5.17
CA ASP A 263 -6.65 12.87 5.61
C ASP A 263 -7.48 11.99 4.68
N LEU A 264 -7.25 12.09 3.36
CA LEU A 264 -7.89 11.20 2.39
C LEU A 264 -7.53 9.74 2.64
N SER A 265 -6.23 9.44 2.87
CA SER A 265 -5.78 8.09 3.19
C SER A 265 -6.41 7.56 4.47
N ALA A 266 -6.50 8.39 5.51
CA ALA A 266 -7.15 8.02 6.76
C ALA A 266 -8.63 7.72 6.55
N ALA A 267 -9.34 8.54 5.76
CA ALA A 267 -10.74 8.30 5.43
C ALA A 267 -10.93 7.00 4.62
N LEU A 268 -10.05 6.72 3.65
CA LEU A 268 -10.13 5.48 2.86
C LEU A 268 -9.79 4.21 3.67
N ALA A 269 -9.07 4.37 4.78
CA ALA A 269 -8.67 3.29 5.68
C ALA A 269 -9.70 2.95 6.77
N ASP A 270 -10.82 3.69 6.85
CA ASP A 270 -11.92 3.46 7.81
C ASP A 270 -13.24 3.19 7.05
N PHE A 271 -14.08 2.28 7.54
CA PHE A 271 -15.30 1.90 6.80
C PHE A 271 -16.30 3.03 6.66
N GLU A 272 -16.69 3.66 7.78
CA GLU A 272 -17.68 4.74 7.83
C GLU A 272 -17.15 5.97 7.08
N SER A 273 -15.91 6.38 7.40
CA SER A 273 -15.29 7.54 6.77
C SER A 273 -15.06 7.36 5.27
N ARG A 274 -14.84 6.12 4.80
CA ARG A 274 -14.66 5.83 3.38
C ARG A 274 -15.95 6.02 2.60
N GLU A 275 -17.08 5.55 3.13
CA GLU A 275 -18.38 5.70 2.47
C GLU A 275 -18.74 7.18 2.33
N ASP A 276 -18.64 7.95 3.42
CA ASP A 276 -18.86 9.39 3.44
C ASP A 276 -17.96 10.14 2.45
N MET A 277 -16.67 9.75 2.39
CA MET A 277 -15.70 10.35 1.48
C MET A 277 -16.05 10.06 0.02
N ILE A 278 -16.46 8.83 -0.30
CA ILE A 278 -16.84 8.43 -1.66
C ILE A 278 -18.10 9.14 -2.10
N GLU A 279 -19.14 9.18 -1.25
CA GLU A 279 -20.39 9.87 -1.56
C GLU A 279 -20.13 11.37 -1.79
N SER A 280 -19.38 12.00 -0.90
CA SER A 280 -19.07 13.41 -1.04
C SER A 280 -18.22 13.73 -2.28
N PHE A 281 -17.30 12.83 -2.64
CA PHE A 281 -16.54 12.98 -3.88
C PHE A 281 -17.40 12.78 -5.12
N TYR A 282 -18.31 11.81 -5.10
CA TYR A 282 -19.26 11.57 -6.19
C TYR A 282 -20.13 12.80 -6.45
N GLU A 283 -20.74 13.37 -5.41
CA GLU A 283 -21.54 14.59 -5.55
C GLU A 283 -20.70 15.77 -6.09
N PHE A 284 -19.46 15.88 -5.64
CA PHE A 284 -18.55 16.91 -6.14
C PHE A 284 -18.32 16.76 -7.64
N LEU A 285 -18.06 15.54 -8.11
CA LEU A 285 -17.84 15.25 -9.53
C LEU A 285 -19.11 15.48 -10.36
N ASP A 286 -20.28 15.15 -9.83
CA ASP A 286 -21.55 15.36 -10.53
C ASP A 286 -21.79 16.86 -10.80
N LYS A 287 -21.55 17.69 -9.77
CA LYS A 287 -21.64 19.16 -9.81
C LYS A 287 -20.48 19.84 -10.54
N LEU A 288 -19.40 19.11 -10.85
CA LEU A 288 -18.25 19.64 -11.58
C LEU A 288 -18.65 19.87 -13.04
N ARG A 289 -18.68 21.16 -13.42
CA ARG A 289 -18.93 21.63 -14.79
C ARG A 289 -17.65 21.61 -15.60
#